data_AF-A0A5D6Y7T7-F1
#
_entry.id   AF-A0A5D6Y7T7-F1
#
_cell.length_a   1.000
_cell.length_b   1.000
_cell.length_c   1.000
_cell.angle_alpha   90.00
_cell.angle_beta   90.00
_cell.angle_gamma   90.00
#
_symmetry.space_group_name_H-M   'P 1'
#
loop_
_entity.id
_entity.type
_entity.pdbx_description
1 polymer ?
#
loop_
_entity_poly.entity_id
_entity_poly.type
_entity_poly.pdbx_seq_one_letter_code
_entity_poly.pdbx_strand_id
1 'polypeptide(L)'
;MSAIDSPRPSARVCHDIAVELSPRRFCILWVAAMLIRAACIVFLGATTRLYWFMAHPYMSYYAGLLNPNVAGRFKYFGGVFAAVGMAHTFRFLQTIYYSLRLREFVLNVDHHRKLKARSSSMRRVSELLVPVIIQKNAKVGWAKLFARRGFFGVESDFFHARFLFREVVEYVSQTIQVYRSSILIAKPWINKLNVGLMVVNCWSTPILQRAFERNPAIERFLCLALDLVLDMAASMGIPLIIFVPYYNRFEFEVYNFRLENLYDDTWFANMVMENQQIFALTQLDFILKIVPHLSIYSCLSSISVLVRQHGTKRFLVMWGLAILVLHLLATWTSQSLHVPSCKQPTRPWFATKYSCSVLNFNCHRNGSTGVNEDAFDFLEEDSVMALAISHCPKLRIPRSIRRFRNLLGIDIYNSTLLEWSAHASISATSHPALTYIIFVRVNMTELPPGVLQSLPNTAVDVEISISNLTSLPSDLHERWHPMAIFYVEHTLIRDFPSTLLQLSVDDLSLMGNAIEAIPEFPAHHTPKFVALAMSGNPLQALPESLGDTSGLGFLSIDDTLISKLPSWVDSVRQSATTIHAFNTPFCLNKSPDERERDFGAAAVLT
;
A
#
# COMPACT_ATOMS: atom_id res chain seq x y z
N MET A 1 -47.11 47.38 -55.02
CA MET A 1 -46.80 47.26 -53.59
C MET A 1 -46.20 45.90 -53.35
N SER A 2 -44.91 45.89 -53.04
CA SER A 2 -44.00 44.76 -52.94
C SER A 2 -44.25 43.93 -51.68
N ALA A 3 -44.30 42.61 -51.84
CA ALA A 3 -44.27 41.66 -50.74
C ALA A 3 -42.90 41.71 -50.04
N ILE A 4 -42.94 41.80 -48.71
CA ILE A 4 -41.79 41.85 -47.82
C ILE A 4 -41.21 40.43 -47.71
N ASP A 5 -40.07 40.21 -48.35
CA ASP A 5 -39.27 38.99 -48.20
C ASP A 5 -38.51 39.04 -46.87
N SER A 6 -38.71 38.02 -46.04
CA SER A 6 -37.97 37.81 -44.79
C SER A 6 -36.67 37.05 -45.11
N PRO A 7 -35.51 37.45 -44.57
CA PRO A 7 -34.25 36.76 -44.88
C PRO A 7 -34.21 35.41 -44.15
N ARG A 8 -34.04 34.32 -44.92
CA ARG A 8 -33.69 32.99 -44.40
C ARG A 8 -32.39 33.11 -43.58
N PRO A 9 -32.31 32.52 -42.36
CA PRO A 9 -31.06 32.48 -41.63
C PRO A 9 -30.05 31.64 -42.41
N SER A 10 -28.91 32.25 -42.74
CA SER A 10 -27.78 31.59 -43.35
C SER A 10 -27.35 30.40 -42.49
N ALA A 11 -27.34 29.21 -43.09
CA ALA A 11 -26.75 28.04 -42.48
C ALA A 11 -25.29 28.34 -42.15
N ARG A 12 -24.95 28.45 -40.85
CA ARG A 12 -23.56 28.46 -40.39
C ARG A 12 -22.93 27.16 -40.84
N VAL A 13 -22.12 27.23 -41.89
CA VAL A 13 -21.20 26.16 -42.28
C VAL A 13 -20.27 25.94 -41.08
N CYS A 14 -20.46 24.82 -40.38
CA CYS A 14 -19.51 24.35 -39.38
C CYS A 14 -18.23 23.94 -40.11
N HIS A 15 -17.20 24.79 -40.08
CA HIS A 15 -15.85 24.30 -40.29
C HIS A 15 -15.48 23.41 -39.10
N ASP A 16 -15.35 22.10 -39.34
CA ASP A 16 -14.75 21.16 -38.41
C ASP A 16 -13.32 21.62 -38.13
N ILE A 17 -13.06 22.13 -36.92
CA ILE A 17 -11.72 22.53 -36.47
C ILE A 17 -10.98 21.25 -36.06
N ALA A 18 -10.60 20.42 -37.03
CA ALA A 18 -9.66 19.33 -36.85
C ALA A 18 -8.24 19.89 -36.99
N VAL A 19 -7.31 19.45 -36.14
CA VAL A 19 -5.88 19.72 -36.39
C VAL A 19 -5.50 18.92 -37.64
N GLU A 20 -5.32 19.58 -38.78
CA GLU A 20 -4.78 18.94 -39.97
C GLU A 20 -3.30 18.61 -39.74
N LEU A 21 -3.03 17.34 -39.44
CA LEU A 21 -1.67 16.83 -39.24
C LEU A 21 -1.13 16.30 -40.56
N SER A 22 0.14 16.61 -40.87
CA SER A 22 0.83 15.94 -41.98
C SER A 22 0.95 14.44 -41.70
N PRO A 23 1.04 13.57 -42.72
CA PRO A 23 1.10 12.12 -42.55
C PRO A 23 2.20 11.66 -41.58
N ARG A 24 3.36 12.33 -41.60
CA ARG A 24 4.47 12.07 -40.67
C ARG A 24 4.10 12.42 -39.22
N ARG A 25 3.49 13.57 -38.99
CA ARG A 25 3.07 14.01 -37.63
C ARG A 25 1.94 13.14 -37.09
N PHE A 26 1.01 12.72 -37.96
CA PHE A 26 -0.03 11.79 -37.59
C PHE A 26 0.52 10.41 -37.21
N CYS A 27 1.50 9.89 -37.96
CA CYS A 27 2.20 8.66 -37.62
C CYS A 27 2.89 8.75 -36.24
N ILE A 28 3.60 9.85 -35.97
CA ILE A 28 4.23 10.09 -34.66
C ILE A 28 3.19 10.10 -33.54
N LEU A 29 2.07 10.81 -33.72
CA LEU A 29 0.99 10.85 -32.74
C LEU A 29 0.38 9.46 -32.51
N TRP A 30 0.19 8.69 -33.58
CA TRP A 30 -0.31 7.33 -33.49
C TRP A 30 0.64 6.44 -32.68
N VAL A 31 1.94 6.47 -32.99
CA VAL A 31 2.96 5.72 -32.26
C VAL A 31 2.99 6.14 -30.79
N ALA A 32 3.00 7.44 -30.51
CA ALA A 32 2.98 7.96 -29.14
C ALA A 32 1.74 7.48 -28.36
N ALA A 33 0.54 7.57 -28.95
CA ALA A 33 -0.68 7.11 -28.30
C ALA A 33 -0.66 5.59 -28.04
N MET A 34 -0.06 4.81 -28.93
CA MET A 34 0.09 3.36 -28.77
C MET A 34 1.12 2.99 -27.69
N LEU A 35 2.25 3.69 -27.64
CA LEU A 35 3.25 3.52 -26.59
C LEU A 35 2.69 3.88 -25.22
N ILE A 36 1.94 4.99 -25.12
CA ILE A 36 1.28 5.40 -23.88
C ILE A 36 0.26 4.33 -23.44
N ARG A 37 -0.57 3.83 -24.37
CA ARG A 37 -1.51 2.74 -24.05
C ARG A 37 -0.79 1.47 -23.58
N ALA A 38 0.31 1.10 -24.24
CA ALA A 38 1.12 -0.05 -23.83
C ALA A 38 1.70 0.15 -22.41
N ALA A 39 2.22 1.34 -22.11
CA ALA A 39 2.71 1.67 -20.77
C ALA A 39 1.61 1.57 -19.70
N CYS A 40 0.40 2.08 -19.99
CA CYS A 40 -0.75 1.91 -19.08
C CYS A 40 -1.13 0.45 -18.87
N ILE A 41 -1.14 -0.37 -19.93
CA ILE A 41 -1.44 -1.80 -19.84
C ILE A 41 -0.43 -2.52 -18.96
N VAL A 42 0.87 -2.28 -19.19
CA VAL A 42 1.95 -2.89 -18.41
C VAL A 42 1.85 -2.47 -16.94
N PHE A 43 1.72 -1.18 -16.67
CA PHE A 43 1.62 -0.68 -15.30
C PHE A 43 0.37 -1.19 -14.59
N LEU A 44 -0.82 -1.09 -15.18
CA LEU A 44 -2.05 -1.56 -14.55
C LEU A 44 -2.03 -3.07 -14.34
N GLY A 45 -1.44 -3.83 -15.26
CA GLY A 45 -1.23 -5.27 -15.11
C GLY A 45 -0.27 -5.61 -13.96
N ALA A 46 0.84 -4.88 -13.85
CA ALA A 46 1.79 -5.01 -12.74
C ALA A 46 1.13 -4.65 -11.40
N THR A 47 0.38 -3.55 -11.34
CA THR A 47 -0.38 -3.13 -10.16
C THR A 47 -1.43 -4.18 -9.78
N THR A 48 -2.22 -4.70 -10.72
CA THR A 48 -3.14 -5.82 -10.45
C THR A 48 -2.42 -7.00 -9.83
N ARG A 49 -1.28 -7.42 -10.40
CA ARG A 49 -0.52 -8.56 -9.90
C ARG A 49 0.05 -8.30 -8.51
N LEU A 50 0.51 -7.07 -8.24
CA LEU A 50 0.99 -6.65 -6.93
C LEU A 50 -0.12 -6.69 -5.87
N TYR A 51 -1.31 -6.18 -6.16
CA TYR A 51 -2.45 -6.26 -5.23
C TYR A 51 -2.89 -7.70 -4.95
N TRP A 52 -2.84 -8.59 -5.94
CA TRP A 52 -3.11 -10.01 -5.72
C TRP A 52 -2.01 -10.73 -4.97
N PHE A 53 -0.75 -10.34 -5.17
CA PHE A 53 0.39 -10.81 -4.39
C PHE A 53 0.25 -10.44 -2.91
N MET A 54 -0.11 -9.19 -2.60
CA MET A 54 -0.39 -8.75 -1.23
C MET A 54 -1.60 -9.44 -0.59
N ALA A 55 -2.48 -10.06 -1.37
CA ALA A 55 -3.61 -10.83 -0.88
C ALA A 55 -3.29 -12.33 -0.67
N HIS A 56 -2.04 -12.73 -0.85
CA HIS A 56 -1.57 -14.08 -0.60
C HIS A 56 -1.44 -14.32 0.92
N PRO A 57 -1.77 -15.52 1.46
CA PRO A 57 -1.64 -15.81 2.89
C PRO A 57 -0.26 -15.49 3.49
N TYR A 58 0.83 -15.83 2.79
CA TYR A 58 2.21 -15.50 3.21
C TYR A 58 2.52 -14.00 3.28
N MET A 59 1.68 -13.14 2.69
CA MET A 59 1.82 -11.68 2.76
C MET A 59 0.91 -11.07 3.84
N SER A 60 0.26 -11.88 4.69
CA SER A 60 -0.65 -11.39 5.75
C SER A 60 0.01 -10.38 6.68
N TYR A 61 1.26 -10.63 7.08
CA TYR A 61 2.06 -9.72 7.90
C TYR A 61 2.19 -8.33 7.24
N TYR A 62 2.71 -8.28 6.01
CA TYR A 62 2.87 -7.03 5.27
C TYR A 62 1.56 -6.35 4.91
N ALA A 63 0.52 -7.12 4.57
CA ALA A 63 -0.81 -6.57 4.31
C ALA A 63 -1.42 -5.96 5.59
N GLY A 64 -1.16 -6.58 6.74
CA GLY A 64 -1.49 -6.07 8.07
C GLY A 64 -0.79 -4.76 8.37
N LEU A 65 0.54 -4.70 8.17
CA LEU A 65 1.33 -3.47 8.35
C LEU A 65 0.79 -2.27 7.54
N LEU A 66 0.23 -2.52 6.36
CA LEU A 66 -0.38 -1.45 5.56
C LEU A 66 -1.73 -1.02 6.14
N ASN A 67 -2.67 -1.96 6.28
CA ASN A 67 -3.94 -1.77 6.97
C ASN A 67 -4.68 -3.12 7.13
N PRO A 68 -4.86 -3.64 8.36
CA PRO A 68 -5.44 -4.97 8.57
C PRO A 68 -6.91 -5.06 8.14
N ASN A 69 -7.65 -3.96 8.27
CA ASN A 69 -9.06 -3.90 7.90
C ASN A 69 -9.29 -3.98 6.38
N VAL A 70 -8.23 -3.82 5.58
CA VAL A 70 -8.30 -3.70 4.13
C VAL A 70 -7.52 -4.78 3.39
N ALA A 71 -6.66 -5.55 4.07
CA ALA A 71 -5.95 -6.70 3.50
C ALA A 71 -6.87 -7.64 2.70
N GLY A 72 -8.05 -7.98 3.25
CA GLY A 72 -9.04 -8.82 2.57
C GLY A 72 -9.67 -8.22 1.30
N ARG A 73 -9.51 -6.92 1.06
CA ARG A 73 -10.06 -6.18 -0.11
C ARG A 73 -9.04 -5.99 -1.22
N PHE A 74 -7.77 -6.34 -1.04
CA PHE A 74 -6.75 -6.15 -2.08
C PHE A 74 -7.08 -6.89 -3.38
N LYS A 75 -7.70 -8.08 -3.31
CA LYS A 75 -8.19 -8.78 -4.52
C LYS A 75 -9.19 -7.97 -5.33
N TYR A 76 -10.13 -7.31 -4.65
CA TYR A 76 -11.14 -6.46 -5.28
C TYR A 76 -10.51 -5.23 -5.94
N PHE A 77 -9.61 -4.53 -5.24
CA PHE A 77 -8.90 -3.38 -5.80
C PHE A 77 -8.07 -3.76 -7.04
N GLY A 78 -7.33 -4.86 -6.96
CA GLY A 78 -6.57 -5.41 -8.10
C GLY A 78 -7.47 -5.74 -9.30
N GLY A 79 -8.67 -6.26 -9.05
CA GLY A 79 -9.67 -6.54 -10.10
C GLY A 79 -10.20 -5.29 -10.81
N VAL A 80 -10.35 -4.17 -10.10
CA VAL A 80 -10.77 -2.89 -10.71
C VAL A 80 -9.64 -2.31 -11.57
N PHE A 81 -8.39 -2.33 -11.10
CA PHE A 81 -7.24 -1.97 -11.94
C PHE A 81 -7.15 -2.86 -13.19
N ALA A 82 -7.43 -4.16 -13.05
CA ALA A 82 -7.45 -5.10 -14.16
C ALA A 82 -8.53 -4.73 -15.18
N ALA A 83 -9.71 -4.31 -14.74
CA ALA A 83 -10.79 -3.86 -15.61
C ALA A 83 -10.39 -2.62 -16.43
N VAL A 84 -9.72 -1.63 -15.81
CA VAL A 84 -9.19 -0.46 -16.52
C VAL A 84 -8.10 -0.88 -17.51
N GLY A 85 -7.18 -1.77 -17.11
CA GLY A 85 -6.15 -2.34 -17.98
C GLY A 85 -6.74 -3.07 -19.20
N MET A 86 -7.77 -3.89 -19.00
CA MET A 86 -8.50 -4.57 -20.08
C MET A 86 -9.15 -3.58 -21.05
N ALA A 87 -9.70 -2.47 -20.56
CA ALA A 87 -10.24 -1.42 -21.42
C ALA A 87 -9.15 -0.79 -22.31
N HIS A 88 -7.95 -0.55 -21.77
CA HIS A 88 -6.80 -0.11 -22.57
C HIS A 88 -6.39 -1.17 -23.61
N THR A 89 -6.29 -2.45 -23.21
CA THR A 89 -5.94 -3.57 -24.10
C THR A 89 -6.94 -3.70 -25.25
N PHE A 90 -8.25 -3.64 -24.96
CA PHE A 90 -9.28 -3.69 -25.98
C PHE A 90 -9.10 -2.56 -27.01
N ARG A 91 -8.92 -1.32 -26.56
CA ARG A 91 -8.70 -0.18 -27.46
C ARG A 91 -7.38 -0.29 -28.23
N PHE A 92 -6.32 -0.78 -27.60
CA PHE A 92 -5.02 -1.02 -28.25
C PHE A 92 -5.14 -2.03 -29.40
N LEU A 93 -5.72 -3.20 -29.13
CA LEU A 93 -5.94 -4.24 -30.14
C LEU A 93 -6.90 -3.78 -31.23
N GLN A 94 -7.98 -3.07 -30.87
CA GLN A 94 -8.91 -2.50 -31.82
C GLN A 94 -8.18 -1.53 -32.77
N THR A 95 -7.34 -0.64 -32.25
CA THR A 95 -6.58 0.34 -33.03
C THR A 95 -5.61 -0.33 -34.00
N ILE A 96 -4.89 -1.37 -33.56
CA ILE A 96 -3.99 -2.18 -34.42
C ILE A 96 -4.78 -2.88 -35.51
N TYR A 97 -5.84 -3.61 -35.15
CA TYR A 97 -6.63 -4.40 -36.07
C TYR A 97 -7.18 -3.54 -37.23
N TYR A 98 -7.77 -2.38 -36.93
CA TYR A 98 -8.29 -1.50 -37.96
C TYR A 98 -7.18 -0.84 -38.78
N SER A 99 -6.04 -0.50 -38.18
CA SER A 99 -4.92 0.09 -38.92
C SER A 99 -4.32 -0.91 -39.92
N LEU A 100 -4.19 -2.19 -39.53
CA LEU A 100 -3.74 -3.27 -40.40
C LEU A 100 -4.76 -3.58 -41.51
N ARG A 101 -6.05 -3.67 -41.15
CA ARG A 101 -7.12 -4.00 -42.10
C ARG A 101 -7.28 -2.94 -43.19
N LEU A 102 -7.12 -1.67 -42.83
CA LEU A 102 -7.30 -0.54 -43.74
C LEU A 102 -5.99 -0.12 -44.42
N ARG A 103 -4.84 -0.69 -44.01
CA ARG A 103 -3.49 -0.32 -44.46
C ARG A 103 -3.18 1.17 -44.27
N GLU A 104 -3.81 1.79 -43.29
CA GLU A 104 -3.67 3.20 -42.94
C GLU A 104 -3.67 3.33 -41.42
N PHE A 105 -2.95 4.31 -40.86
CA PHE A 105 -2.97 4.52 -39.41
C PHE A 105 -4.34 5.07 -38.99
N VAL A 106 -5.04 4.35 -38.10
CA VAL A 106 -6.36 4.75 -37.61
C VAL A 106 -6.28 4.90 -36.09
N LEU A 107 -6.51 6.13 -35.60
CA LEU A 107 -6.55 6.40 -34.16
C LEU A 107 -7.98 6.33 -33.58
N ASN A 108 -9.00 6.62 -34.41
CA ASN A 108 -10.41 6.58 -34.02
C ASN A 108 -11.22 5.62 -34.90
N VAL A 109 -11.40 4.41 -34.38
CA VAL A 109 -12.14 3.34 -35.05
C VAL A 109 -13.64 3.66 -35.19
N ASP A 110 -14.20 4.36 -34.20
CA ASP A 110 -15.63 4.69 -34.15
C ASP A 110 -16.01 5.76 -35.17
N HIS A 111 -15.09 6.68 -35.48
CA HIS A 111 -15.25 7.65 -36.56
C HIS A 111 -15.24 6.96 -37.94
N HIS A 112 -14.33 6.00 -38.14
CA HIS A 112 -14.17 5.33 -39.43
C HIS A 112 -15.33 4.37 -39.77
N ARG A 113 -15.87 3.65 -38.76
CA ARG A 113 -17.11 2.86 -38.91
C ARG A 113 -18.30 3.72 -39.37
N LYS A 114 -18.41 4.95 -38.87
CA LYS A 114 -19.50 5.88 -39.22
C LYS A 114 -19.34 6.52 -40.60
N LEU A 115 -18.11 6.82 -41.02
CA LEU A 115 -17.83 7.27 -42.39
C LEU A 115 -18.21 6.19 -43.42
N LYS A 116 -17.88 4.92 -43.15
CA LYS A 116 -18.31 3.79 -43.98
C LYS A 116 -19.83 3.61 -43.98
N ALA A 117 -20.49 3.74 -42.82
CA ALA A 117 -21.95 3.64 -42.71
C ALA A 117 -22.71 4.78 -43.41
N ARG A 118 -22.13 5.99 -43.50
CA ARG A 118 -22.68 7.12 -44.28
C ARG A 118 -22.44 6.98 -45.78
N SER A 119 -21.35 6.33 -46.20
CA SER A 119 -21.04 6.03 -47.60
C SER A 119 -21.87 4.88 -48.16
N SER A 120 -22.31 3.94 -47.32
CA SER A 120 -23.13 2.80 -47.74
C SER A 120 -24.63 3.09 -47.59
N SER A 121 -25.23 3.84 -48.53
CA SER A 121 -26.69 3.82 -48.76
C SER A 121 -27.12 2.66 -49.67
N MET A 122 -26.36 1.57 -49.78
CA MET A 122 -26.69 0.49 -50.70
C MET A 122 -26.31 -0.90 -50.17
N ARG A 123 -27.33 -1.78 -50.22
CA ARG A 123 -27.35 -3.25 -50.10
C ARG A 123 -27.14 -3.85 -48.70
N ARG A 124 -28.30 -4.10 -48.07
CA ARG A 124 -28.51 -5.00 -46.95
C ARG A 124 -28.48 -6.44 -47.48
N VAL A 125 -27.39 -7.17 -47.24
CA VAL A 125 -27.33 -8.64 -47.29
C VAL A 125 -26.50 -9.11 -46.09
N SER A 126 -26.94 -10.20 -45.45
CA SER A 126 -26.44 -10.87 -44.24
C SER A 126 -27.00 -10.37 -42.91
N GLU A 127 -28.30 -10.63 -42.73
CA GLU A 127 -28.76 -11.18 -41.45
C GLU A 127 -28.29 -12.63 -41.39
N LEU A 128 -27.34 -12.94 -40.50
CA LEU A 128 -27.31 -14.23 -39.80
C LEU A 128 -26.38 -14.12 -38.58
N LEU A 129 -26.87 -14.61 -37.45
CA LEU A 129 -26.18 -14.92 -36.18
C LEU A 129 -25.88 -13.75 -35.22
N VAL A 130 -26.89 -13.35 -34.44
CA VAL A 130 -26.79 -13.26 -32.96
C VAL A 130 -28.17 -13.56 -32.34
N PRO A 131 -28.31 -14.50 -31.38
CA PRO A 131 -29.56 -14.71 -30.68
C PRO A 131 -29.91 -13.52 -29.78
N VAL A 132 -31.12 -13.02 -29.98
CA VAL A 132 -31.84 -12.12 -29.08
C VAL A 132 -32.18 -12.89 -27.82
N ILE A 133 -31.88 -12.34 -26.63
CA ILE A 133 -32.75 -12.25 -25.43
C ILE A 133 -31.91 -11.65 -24.29
N ILE A 134 -32.50 -10.65 -23.60
CA ILE A 134 -31.98 -9.80 -22.51
C ILE A 134 -31.38 -8.44 -22.95
N GLN A 135 -31.93 -7.37 -22.35
CA GLN A 135 -31.68 -5.92 -22.53
C GLN A 135 -32.41 -5.21 -23.68
N LYS A 136 -33.75 -5.16 -23.63
CA LYS A 136 -34.52 -4.14 -24.38
C LYS A 136 -34.80 -2.84 -23.61
N ASN A 137 -34.65 -2.78 -22.28
CA ASN A 137 -34.99 -1.56 -21.52
C ASN A 137 -33.78 -0.83 -20.90
N ALA A 138 -32.60 -1.44 -20.79
CA ALA A 138 -31.38 -0.76 -20.31
C ALA A 138 -30.58 -0.04 -21.41
N LYS A 139 -30.71 -0.48 -22.68
CA LYS A 139 -29.94 0.06 -23.81
C LYS A 139 -30.45 1.41 -24.32
N VAL A 140 -31.72 1.76 -24.14
CA VAL A 140 -32.28 3.01 -24.68
C VAL A 140 -31.84 4.23 -23.86
N GLY A 141 -31.72 4.10 -22.54
CA GLY A 141 -31.19 5.13 -21.66
C GLY A 141 -29.68 5.31 -21.81
N TRP A 142 -28.92 4.21 -21.78
CA TRP A 142 -27.47 4.22 -21.96
C TRP A 142 -27.05 4.69 -23.37
N ALA A 143 -27.72 4.23 -24.43
CA ALA A 143 -27.41 4.71 -25.78
C ALA A 143 -27.81 6.17 -26.00
N LYS A 144 -28.86 6.70 -25.33
CA LYS A 144 -29.19 8.14 -25.37
C LYS A 144 -28.25 8.99 -24.52
N LEU A 145 -27.79 8.49 -23.38
CA LEU A 145 -26.81 9.15 -22.52
C LEU A 145 -25.44 9.27 -23.22
N PHE A 146 -24.98 8.22 -23.91
CA PHE A 146 -23.68 8.19 -24.60
C PHE A 146 -23.77 8.41 -26.14
N ALA A 147 -24.93 8.75 -26.68
CA ALA A 147 -25.10 9.17 -28.09
C ALA A 147 -24.34 10.46 -28.39
N ARG A 148 -24.07 10.78 -29.66
CA ARG A 148 -23.27 11.96 -30.09
C ARG A 148 -23.74 13.29 -29.45
N ARG A 149 -25.05 13.51 -29.33
CA ARG A 149 -25.71 14.64 -28.64
C ARG A 149 -26.32 14.30 -27.27
N GLY A 150 -26.05 13.10 -26.76
CA GLY A 150 -26.45 12.67 -25.42
C GLY A 150 -25.70 13.44 -24.34
N PHE A 151 -26.12 13.33 -23.07
CA PHE A 151 -25.46 14.03 -21.95
C PHE A 151 -23.94 13.73 -21.85
N PHE A 152 -23.52 12.50 -22.16
CA PHE A 152 -22.12 12.06 -22.22
C PHE A 152 -21.53 12.05 -23.65
N GLY A 153 -22.27 12.49 -24.66
CA GLY A 153 -21.87 12.55 -26.06
C GLY A 153 -20.77 13.55 -26.38
N VAL A 154 -19.93 13.27 -27.37
CA VAL A 154 -18.80 14.16 -27.75
C VAL A 154 -19.27 15.51 -28.34
N GLU A 155 -20.53 15.64 -28.76
CA GLU A 155 -21.15 16.88 -29.27
C GLU A 155 -22.30 17.36 -28.37
N SER A 156 -22.24 17.08 -27.06
CA SER A 156 -23.21 17.54 -26.06
C SER A 156 -23.00 19.02 -25.71
N ASP A 157 -24.09 19.78 -25.55
CA ASP A 157 -24.04 21.16 -25.04
C ASP A 157 -23.43 21.27 -23.62
N PHE A 158 -23.36 20.14 -22.88
CA PHE A 158 -22.77 20.05 -21.53
C PHE A 158 -21.31 19.54 -21.51
N PHE A 159 -20.64 19.43 -22.66
CA PHE A 159 -19.26 18.93 -22.73
C PHE A 159 -18.27 19.76 -21.89
N HIS A 160 -18.42 21.08 -21.84
CA HIS A 160 -17.58 21.98 -21.04
C HIS A 160 -17.68 21.70 -19.54
N ALA A 161 -18.91 21.55 -19.04
CA ALA A 161 -19.17 21.24 -17.63
C ALA A 161 -18.56 19.88 -17.25
N ARG A 162 -18.59 18.89 -18.14
CA ARG A 162 -17.97 17.57 -17.91
C ARG A 162 -16.45 17.60 -17.92
N PHE A 163 -15.84 18.30 -18.86
CA PHE A 163 -14.38 18.43 -18.92
C PHE A 163 -13.84 19.15 -17.68
N LEU A 164 -14.51 20.26 -17.31
CA LEU A 164 -14.20 20.99 -16.08
C LEU A 164 -14.41 20.12 -14.84
N PHE A 165 -15.53 19.40 -14.75
CA PHE A 165 -15.81 18.49 -13.64
C PHE A 165 -14.77 17.39 -13.51
N ARG A 166 -14.36 16.77 -14.63
CA ARG A 166 -13.30 15.76 -14.65
C ARG A 166 -12.00 16.31 -14.09
N GLU A 167 -11.55 17.45 -14.61
CA GLU A 167 -10.33 18.09 -14.11
C GLU A 167 -10.42 18.47 -12.63
N VAL A 168 -11.57 18.98 -12.17
CA VAL A 168 -11.76 19.28 -10.74
C VAL A 168 -11.68 18.01 -9.88
N VAL A 169 -12.32 16.92 -10.29
CA VAL A 169 -12.27 15.64 -9.58
C VAL A 169 -10.84 15.10 -9.53
N GLU A 170 -10.11 15.21 -10.65
CA GLU A 170 -8.71 14.84 -10.75
C GLU A 170 -7.81 15.70 -9.86
N TYR A 171 -7.94 17.02 -9.90
CA TYR A 171 -7.13 17.91 -9.06
C TYR A 171 -7.43 17.74 -7.58
N VAL A 172 -8.70 17.56 -7.19
CA VAL A 172 -9.04 17.23 -5.80
C VAL A 172 -8.37 15.92 -5.41
N SER A 173 -8.46 14.91 -6.28
CA SER A 173 -7.84 13.61 -6.04
C SER A 173 -6.34 13.70 -5.83
N GLN A 174 -5.64 14.30 -6.80
CA GLN A 174 -4.19 14.47 -6.77
C GLN A 174 -3.78 15.39 -5.59
N THR A 175 -4.58 16.41 -5.22
CA THR A 175 -4.26 17.30 -4.08
C THR A 175 -4.22 16.49 -2.79
N ILE A 176 -5.20 15.63 -2.58
CA ILE A 176 -5.27 14.76 -1.40
C ILE A 176 -4.10 13.77 -1.41
N GLN A 177 -3.73 13.20 -2.56
CA GLN A 177 -2.58 12.29 -2.66
C GLN A 177 -1.24 13.00 -2.39
N VAL A 178 -1.06 14.24 -2.86
CA VAL A 178 0.13 15.05 -2.58
C VAL A 178 0.19 15.45 -1.10
N TYR A 179 -0.95 15.82 -0.49
CA TYR A 179 -1.02 16.07 0.94
C TYR A 179 -0.64 14.81 1.74
N ARG A 180 -1.17 13.65 1.37
CA ARG A 180 -0.79 12.37 2.01
C ARG A 180 0.70 12.07 1.86
N SER A 181 1.28 12.29 0.68
CA SER A 181 2.73 12.17 0.47
C SER A 181 3.52 13.03 1.47
N SER A 182 3.04 14.25 1.80
CA SER A 182 3.72 15.14 2.74
C SER A 182 3.75 14.61 4.19
N ILE A 183 2.83 13.72 4.52
CA ILE A 183 2.74 13.02 5.82
C ILE A 183 3.56 11.73 5.77
N LEU A 184 3.38 10.92 4.72
CA LEU A 184 3.91 9.55 4.66
C LEU A 184 5.38 9.48 4.20
N ILE A 185 5.82 10.41 3.36
CA ILE A 185 7.15 10.36 2.74
C ILE A 185 8.06 11.39 3.37
N ALA A 186 9.09 10.92 4.09
CA ALA A 186 10.09 11.81 4.70
C ALA A 186 11.06 12.43 3.67
N LYS A 187 11.27 11.76 2.51
CA LYS A 187 12.18 12.19 1.44
C LYS A 187 11.73 13.52 0.83
N PRO A 188 12.49 14.63 1.01
CA PRO A 188 12.03 15.96 0.58
C PRO A 188 11.88 16.10 -0.93
N TRP A 189 12.74 15.42 -1.70
CA TRP A 189 12.75 15.54 -3.15
C TRP A 189 11.52 14.90 -3.81
N ILE A 190 10.97 13.81 -3.24
CA ILE A 190 9.74 13.18 -3.73
C ILE A 190 8.55 14.11 -3.51
N ASN A 191 8.45 14.72 -2.32
CA ASN A 191 7.40 15.70 -2.02
C ASN A 191 7.47 16.92 -2.94
N LYS A 192 8.68 17.46 -3.18
CA LYS A 192 8.88 18.57 -4.12
C LYS A 192 8.45 18.19 -5.55
N LEU A 193 8.76 16.98 -5.98
CA LEU A 193 8.34 16.47 -7.29
C LEU A 193 6.82 16.35 -7.39
N ASN A 194 6.17 15.75 -6.38
CA ASN A 194 4.71 15.62 -6.29
C ASN A 194 3.98 16.97 -6.35
N VAL A 195 4.43 17.94 -5.52
CA VAL A 195 3.87 19.29 -5.52
C VAL A 195 4.14 20.00 -6.85
N GLY A 196 5.36 19.86 -7.39
CA GLY A 196 5.74 20.46 -8.68
C GLY A 196 4.86 19.95 -9.82
N LEU A 197 4.65 18.64 -9.94
CA LEU A 197 3.74 18.04 -10.92
C LEU A 197 2.34 18.62 -10.80
N MET A 198 1.82 18.72 -9.58
CA MET A 198 0.49 19.27 -9.34
C MET A 198 0.35 20.75 -9.71
N VAL A 199 1.31 21.58 -9.28
CA VAL A 199 1.30 23.03 -9.59
C VAL A 199 1.41 23.25 -11.09
N VAL A 200 2.30 22.51 -11.77
CA VAL A 200 2.43 22.54 -13.23
C VAL A 200 1.12 22.09 -13.87
N ASN A 201 0.44 21.06 -13.35
CA ASN A 201 -0.85 20.62 -13.88
C ASN A 201 -1.91 21.74 -13.78
N CYS A 202 -2.06 22.36 -12.61
CA CYS A 202 -2.97 23.49 -12.41
C CYS A 202 -2.68 24.69 -13.32
N TRP A 203 -1.40 25.00 -13.58
CA TRP A 203 -1.02 26.18 -14.36
C TRP A 203 -0.92 25.92 -15.87
N SER A 204 -0.75 24.66 -16.28
CA SER A 204 -0.56 24.26 -17.68
C SER A 204 -1.69 24.73 -18.58
N THR A 205 -2.94 24.42 -18.20
CA THR A 205 -4.13 24.73 -18.98
C THR A 205 -4.31 26.23 -19.21
N PRO A 206 -4.35 27.11 -18.18
CA PRO A 206 -4.52 28.55 -18.41
C PRO A 206 -3.34 29.18 -19.17
N ILE A 207 -2.11 28.71 -18.97
CA ILE A 207 -0.93 29.21 -19.71
C ILE A 207 -1.04 28.86 -21.19
N LEU A 208 -1.37 27.61 -21.52
CA LEU A 208 -1.54 27.16 -22.90
C LEU A 208 -2.72 27.85 -23.58
N GLN A 209 -3.83 28.04 -22.85
CA GLN A 209 -4.99 28.81 -23.33
C GLN A 209 -4.57 30.22 -23.76
N ARG A 210 -3.77 30.92 -22.95
CA ARG A 210 -3.26 32.27 -23.25
C ARG A 210 -2.24 32.26 -24.41
N ALA A 211 -1.34 31.29 -24.42
CA ALA A 211 -0.25 31.21 -25.41
C ALA A 211 -0.78 30.88 -26.82
N PHE A 212 -1.84 30.08 -26.91
CA PHE A 212 -2.39 29.57 -28.17
C PHE A 212 -3.81 30.05 -28.46
N GLU A 213 -4.25 31.19 -27.90
CA GLU A 213 -5.59 31.77 -28.13
C GLU A 213 -5.94 31.91 -29.62
N ARG A 214 -4.94 32.19 -30.45
CA ARG A 214 -5.08 32.35 -31.91
C ARG A 214 -5.27 31.02 -32.64
N ASN A 215 -4.90 29.89 -32.04
CA ASN A 215 -5.00 28.57 -32.65
C ASN A 215 -5.64 27.55 -31.67
N PRO A 216 -6.99 27.54 -31.59
CA PRO A 216 -7.74 26.72 -30.62
C PRO A 216 -7.53 25.21 -30.79
N ALA A 217 -7.11 24.76 -31.97
CA ALA A 217 -6.91 23.35 -32.26
C ALA A 217 -5.61 22.84 -31.62
N ILE A 218 -4.53 23.60 -31.78
CA ILE A 218 -3.21 23.30 -31.18
C ILE A 218 -3.27 23.43 -29.67
N GLU A 219 -3.91 24.50 -29.16
CA GLU A 219 -4.13 24.71 -27.74
C GLU A 219 -4.72 23.46 -27.05
N ARG A 220 -5.83 22.93 -27.56
CA ARG A 220 -6.52 21.78 -26.97
C ARG A 220 -5.68 20.52 -27.02
N PHE A 221 -5.00 20.30 -28.15
CA PHE A 221 -4.10 19.16 -28.28
C PHE A 221 -3.00 19.22 -27.22
N LEU A 222 -2.38 20.38 -27.03
CA LEU A 222 -1.33 20.57 -26.04
C LEU A 222 -1.85 20.44 -24.61
N CYS A 223 -3.03 20.99 -24.28
CA CYS A 223 -3.63 20.84 -22.96
C CYS A 223 -3.87 19.36 -22.64
N LEU A 224 -4.52 18.61 -23.55
CA LEU A 224 -4.79 17.18 -23.35
C LEU A 224 -3.51 16.32 -23.31
N ALA A 225 -2.50 16.66 -24.11
CA ALA A 225 -1.23 15.94 -24.12
C ALA A 225 -0.43 16.18 -22.84
N LEU A 226 -0.43 17.41 -22.32
CA LEU A 226 0.28 17.76 -21.09
C LEU A 226 -0.42 17.20 -19.85
N ASP A 227 -1.74 17.31 -19.76
CA ASP A 227 -2.61 16.65 -18.76
C ASP A 227 -2.28 15.15 -18.69
N LEU A 228 -2.33 14.47 -19.83
CA LEU A 228 -1.99 13.04 -19.96
C LEU A 228 -0.59 12.70 -19.42
N VAL A 229 0.44 13.48 -19.77
CA VAL A 229 1.82 13.23 -19.33
C VAL A 229 1.98 13.48 -17.83
N LEU A 230 1.35 14.52 -17.30
CA LEU A 230 1.41 14.87 -15.88
C LEU A 230 0.67 13.83 -15.02
N ASP A 231 -0.50 13.37 -15.47
CA ASP A 231 -1.26 12.32 -14.78
C ASP A 231 -0.50 11.00 -14.78
N MET A 232 0.16 10.64 -15.88
CA MET A 232 1.04 9.47 -15.93
C MET A 232 2.23 9.63 -14.98
N ALA A 233 2.87 10.79 -14.96
CA ALA A 233 3.99 11.05 -14.05
C ALA A 233 3.55 10.91 -12.58
N ALA A 234 2.41 11.49 -12.21
CA ALA A 234 1.89 11.47 -10.85
C ALA A 234 1.34 10.10 -10.42
N SER A 235 0.56 9.44 -11.28
CA SER A 235 -0.15 8.18 -10.93
C SER A 235 0.59 6.90 -11.29
N MET A 236 1.64 6.97 -12.11
CA MET A 236 2.47 5.81 -12.49
C MET A 236 3.95 6.03 -12.14
N GLY A 237 4.51 7.19 -12.50
CA GLY A 237 5.92 7.50 -12.26
C GLY A 237 6.29 7.53 -10.78
N ILE A 238 5.53 8.28 -9.97
CA ILE A 238 5.79 8.40 -8.53
C ILE A 238 5.66 7.05 -7.80
N PRO A 239 4.57 6.26 -7.98
CA PRO A 239 4.50 4.93 -7.38
C PRO A 239 5.67 4.01 -7.77
N LEU A 240 6.13 4.05 -9.02
CA LEU A 240 7.29 3.25 -9.46
C LEU A 240 8.58 3.69 -8.79
N ILE A 241 8.82 5.01 -8.69
CA ILE A 241 9.97 5.58 -7.99
C ILE A 241 10.04 5.09 -6.54
N ILE A 242 8.88 4.99 -5.89
CA ILE A 242 8.78 4.53 -4.51
C ILE A 242 8.93 3.01 -4.41
N PHE A 243 8.27 2.24 -5.28
CA PHE A 243 8.15 0.79 -5.16
C PHE A 243 9.41 0.01 -5.55
N VAL A 244 10.08 0.41 -6.65
CA VAL A 244 11.21 -0.33 -7.23
C VAL A 244 12.35 -0.61 -6.23
N PRO A 245 12.77 0.34 -5.36
CA PRO A 245 13.76 0.06 -4.33
C PRO A 245 13.40 -1.09 -3.38
N TYR A 246 12.12 -1.26 -3.04
CA TYR A 246 11.66 -2.35 -2.17
C TYR A 246 11.55 -3.66 -2.94
N TYR A 247 11.03 -3.63 -4.17
CA TYR A 247 10.97 -4.81 -5.04
C TYR A 247 12.35 -5.47 -5.19
N ASN A 248 13.41 -4.68 -5.38
CA ASN A 248 14.77 -5.19 -5.56
C ASN A 248 15.40 -5.78 -4.28
N ARG A 249 14.82 -5.53 -3.10
CA ARG A 249 15.30 -6.03 -1.81
C ARG A 249 14.42 -7.13 -1.23
N PHE A 250 13.28 -7.41 -1.87
CA PHE A 250 12.34 -8.42 -1.42
C PHE A 250 12.79 -9.80 -1.88
N GLU A 251 12.84 -10.76 -0.95
CA GLU A 251 13.25 -12.14 -1.22
C GLU A 251 12.00 -12.97 -1.52
N PHE A 252 11.69 -13.13 -2.80
CA PHE A 252 10.46 -13.79 -3.27
C PHE A 252 10.35 -15.27 -2.91
N GLU A 253 11.47 -15.94 -2.63
CA GLU A 253 11.49 -17.36 -2.25
C GLU A 253 10.91 -17.58 -0.84
N VAL A 254 11.19 -16.65 0.07
CA VAL A 254 10.79 -16.71 1.48
C VAL A 254 9.67 -15.73 1.83
N TYR A 255 9.16 -14.98 0.85
CA TYR A 255 8.14 -13.95 1.03
C TYR A 255 8.50 -12.90 2.09
N ASN A 256 9.78 -12.55 2.20
CA ASN A 256 10.26 -11.71 3.30
C ASN A 256 11.35 -10.71 2.88
N PHE A 257 11.65 -9.73 3.73
CA PHE A 257 12.85 -8.92 3.65
C PHE A 257 13.93 -9.48 4.57
N ARG A 258 15.19 -9.11 4.32
CA ARG A 258 16.31 -9.46 5.21
C ARG A 258 16.07 -8.90 6.61
N LEU A 259 16.44 -9.70 7.62
CA LEU A 259 16.32 -9.33 9.04
C LEU A 259 17.00 -7.99 9.36
N GLU A 260 18.19 -7.74 8.80
CA GLU A 260 18.91 -6.46 8.97
C GLU A 260 18.06 -5.24 8.57
N ASN A 261 17.22 -5.38 7.56
CA ASN A 261 16.34 -4.31 7.11
C ASN A 261 15.11 -4.18 8.02
N LEU A 262 14.52 -5.30 8.44
CA LEU A 262 13.33 -5.33 9.29
C LEU A 262 13.60 -4.73 10.67
N TYR A 263 14.79 -4.94 11.22
CA TYR A 263 15.22 -4.36 12.51
C TYR A 263 15.88 -2.98 12.41
N ASP A 264 15.94 -2.36 11.22
CA ASP A 264 16.33 -0.95 11.09
C ASP A 264 15.09 -0.06 11.21
N ASP A 265 14.99 0.68 12.33
CA ASP A 265 13.87 1.57 12.67
C ASP A 265 13.46 2.48 11.50
N THR A 266 14.44 2.97 10.75
CA THR A 266 14.22 3.94 9.69
C THR A 266 13.84 3.28 8.38
N TRP A 267 14.52 2.20 8.02
CA TRP A 267 14.23 1.48 6.79
C TRP A 267 12.85 0.82 6.87
N PHE A 268 12.54 0.15 7.98
CA PHE A 268 11.27 -0.52 8.17
C PHE A 268 10.10 0.47 8.13
N ALA A 269 10.22 1.58 8.88
CA ALA A 269 9.21 2.63 8.84
C ALA A 269 9.06 3.22 7.43
N ASN A 270 10.14 3.52 6.72
CA ASN A 270 10.06 3.98 5.33
C ASN A 270 9.35 2.95 4.44
N MET A 271 9.67 1.66 4.59
CA MET A 271 9.05 0.59 3.83
C MET A 271 7.54 0.59 4.03
N VAL A 272 7.06 0.57 5.27
CA VAL A 272 5.62 0.55 5.55
C VAL A 272 4.95 1.83 5.03
N MET A 273 5.51 2.99 5.37
CA MET A 273 4.94 4.31 5.09
C MET A 273 4.89 4.67 3.61
N GLU A 274 5.99 4.41 2.90
CA GLU A 274 6.06 4.68 1.49
C GLU A 274 5.16 3.71 0.70
N ASN A 275 5.00 2.45 1.15
CA ASN A 275 4.03 1.53 0.56
C ASN A 275 2.58 1.90 0.91
N GLN A 276 2.30 2.50 2.06
CA GLN A 276 0.99 3.09 2.39
C GLN A 276 0.58 4.22 1.44
N GLN A 277 1.55 4.90 0.80
CA GLN A 277 1.27 5.85 -0.27
C GLN A 277 0.89 5.15 -1.59
N ILE A 278 1.42 3.95 -1.85
CA ILE A 278 1.15 3.18 -3.07
C ILE A 278 -0.17 2.41 -2.97
N PHE A 279 -0.38 1.69 -1.87
CA PHE A 279 -1.55 0.83 -1.68
C PHE A 279 -2.76 1.63 -1.20
N ALA A 280 -3.95 1.12 -1.52
CA ALA A 280 -5.19 1.75 -1.11
C ALA A 280 -5.57 1.28 0.29
N LEU A 281 -5.56 2.20 1.26
CA LEU A 281 -5.83 1.88 2.66
C LEU A 281 -7.30 2.03 3.04
N THR A 282 -8.10 2.66 2.19
CA THR A 282 -9.56 2.81 2.35
C THR A 282 -10.24 2.82 0.98
N GLN A 283 -11.57 2.73 0.95
CA GLN A 283 -12.33 2.87 -0.29
C GLN A 283 -12.17 4.27 -0.91
N LEU A 284 -12.14 5.32 -0.08
CA LEU A 284 -11.91 6.67 -0.57
C LEU A 284 -10.52 6.79 -1.17
N ASP A 285 -9.49 6.30 -0.48
CA ASP A 285 -8.11 6.31 -0.99
C ASP A 285 -7.98 5.54 -2.31
N PHE A 286 -8.67 4.40 -2.42
CA PHE A 286 -8.76 3.64 -3.66
C PHE A 286 -9.37 4.47 -4.80
N ILE A 287 -10.49 5.16 -4.55
CA ILE A 287 -11.14 6.03 -5.55
C ILE A 287 -10.19 7.16 -5.98
N LEU A 288 -9.46 7.77 -5.05
CA LEU A 288 -8.51 8.82 -5.38
C LEU A 288 -7.38 8.30 -6.29
N LYS A 289 -6.89 7.08 -6.02
CA LYS A 289 -5.85 6.44 -6.84
C LYS A 289 -6.34 5.99 -8.24
N ILE A 290 -7.60 5.61 -8.40
CA ILE A 290 -8.14 5.16 -9.70
C ILE A 290 -8.53 6.32 -10.63
N VAL A 291 -8.91 7.47 -10.07
CA VAL A 291 -9.37 8.65 -10.83
C VAL A 291 -8.38 9.08 -11.93
N PRO A 292 -7.07 9.25 -11.67
CA PRO A 292 -6.11 9.61 -12.71
C PRO A 292 -6.01 8.59 -13.85
N HIS A 293 -6.12 7.29 -13.56
CA HIS A 293 -6.11 6.25 -14.60
C HIS A 293 -7.34 6.33 -15.52
N LEU A 294 -8.51 6.64 -14.94
CA LEU A 294 -9.73 6.89 -15.73
C LEU A 294 -9.60 8.19 -16.54
N SER A 295 -8.93 9.21 -16.01
CA SER A 295 -8.64 10.46 -16.73
C SER A 295 -7.74 10.20 -17.94
N ILE A 296 -6.62 9.48 -17.75
CA ILE A 296 -5.71 9.04 -18.83
C ILE A 296 -6.47 8.31 -19.96
N TYR A 297 -7.33 7.33 -19.60
CA TYR A 297 -8.14 6.62 -20.59
C TYR A 297 -9.07 7.55 -21.38
N SER A 298 -9.70 8.50 -20.67
CA SER A 298 -10.58 9.52 -21.25
C SER A 298 -9.83 10.49 -22.15
N CYS A 299 -8.65 10.97 -21.75
CA CYS A 299 -7.78 11.86 -22.52
C CYS A 299 -7.34 11.23 -23.85
N LEU A 300 -6.84 9.99 -23.82
CA LEU A 300 -6.45 9.26 -25.03
C LEU A 300 -7.61 9.05 -26.00
N SER A 301 -8.82 8.88 -25.47
CA SER A 301 -10.03 8.76 -26.29
C SER A 301 -10.41 10.12 -26.90
N SER A 302 -10.24 11.21 -26.15
CA SER A 302 -10.62 12.58 -26.54
C SER A 302 -9.66 13.21 -27.55
N ILE A 303 -8.35 12.93 -27.46
CA ILE A 303 -7.34 13.35 -28.45
C ILE A 303 -7.72 12.88 -29.86
N SER A 304 -8.40 11.74 -29.97
CA SER A 304 -8.85 11.17 -31.24
C SER A 304 -10.10 11.85 -31.86
N VAL A 305 -10.70 12.84 -31.18
CA VAL A 305 -12.00 13.46 -31.55
C VAL A 305 -12.03 15.00 -31.43
N LEU A 306 -10.88 15.70 -31.44
CA LEU A 306 -10.79 17.14 -31.12
C LEU A 306 -11.90 18.03 -31.77
N VAL A 307 -12.83 18.54 -30.94
CA VAL A 307 -13.96 19.46 -31.27
C VAL A 307 -13.98 20.67 -30.29
N ARG A 308 -14.67 21.78 -30.67
CA ARG A 308 -14.88 23.12 -30.00
C ARG A 308 -15.03 23.05 -28.46
N GLN A 309 -14.61 23.98 -27.58
CA GLN A 309 -14.52 25.46 -27.53
C GLN A 309 -13.85 25.89 -26.18
N HIS A 310 -13.65 27.20 -25.95
CA HIS A 310 -12.89 27.84 -24.85
C HIS A 310 -13.66 28.09 -23.54
N GLY A 311 -12.95 27.99 -22.41
CA GLY A 311 -13.36 28.56 -21.11
C GLY A 311 -12.14 28.86 -20.25
N THR A 312 -12.02 30.09 -19.73
CA THR A 312 -10.87 30.57 -18.97
C THR A 312 -10.87 30.00 -17.55
N LYS A 313 -9.83 29.24 -17.18
CA LYS A 313 -9.76 28.54 -15.89
C LYS A 313 -8.96 29.30 -14.82
N ARG A 314 -9.34 30.56 -14.54
CA ARG A 314 -8.61 31.43 -13.58
C ARG A 314 -8.52 30.82 -12.16
N PHE A 315 -9.51 30.04 -11.75
CA PHE A 315 -9.51 29.38 -10.44
C PHE A 315 -8.38 28.35 -10.29
N LEU A 316 -7.88 27.75 -11.37
CA LEU A 316 -6.78 26.78 -11.31
C LEU A 316 -5.44 27.42 -10.96
N VAL A 317 -5.20 28.64 -11.44
CA VAL A 317 -4.00 29.39 -11.07
C VAL A 317 -3.98 29.62 -9.56
N MET A 318 -5.12 30.05 -9.01
CA MET A 318 -5.28 30.25 -7.56
C MET A 318 -5.13 28.95 -6.78
N TRP A 319 -5.64 27.83 -7.29
CA TRP A 319 -5.48 26.51 -6.68
C TRP A 319 -4.01 26.10 -6.61
N GLY A 320 -3.27 26.20 -7.74
CA GLY A 320 -1.85 25.88 -7.78
C GLY A 320 -1.01 26.81 -6.89
N LEU A 321 -1.36 28.10 -6.84
CA LEU A 321 -0.71 29.06 -5.93
C LEU A 321 -0.96 28.69 -4.47
N ALA A 322 -2.19 28.33 -4.10
CA ALA A 322 -2.53 27.91 -2.74
C ALA A 322 -1.73 26.66 -2.33
N ILE A 323 -1.68 25.63 -3.17
CA ILE A 323 -0.89 24.41 -2.92
C ILE A 323 0.59 24.76 -2.75
N LEU A 324 1.15 25.60 -3.63
CA LEU A 324 2.55 25.99 -3.56
C LEU A 324 2.86 26.73 -2.25
N VAL A 325 2.01 27.70 -1.87
CA VAL A 325 2.16 28.44 -0.61
C VAL A 325 2.08 27.50 0.59
N LEU A 326 1.10 26.59 0.65
CA LEU A 326 0.98 25.60 1.71
C LEU A 326 2.24 24.73 1.83
N HIS A 327 2.77 24.23 0.71
CA HIS A 327 3.99 23.42 0.72
C HIS A 327 5.23 24.20 1.16
N LEU A 328 5.38 25.45 0.70
CA LEU A 328 6.50 26.31 1.10
C LEU A 328 6.45 26.66 2.58
N LEU A 329 5.26 26.98 3.11
CA LEU A 329 5.06 27.24 4.54
C LEU A 329 5.41 26.00 5.38
N ALA A 330 4.89 24.82 5.01
CA ALA A 330 5.21 23.57 5.71
C ALA A 330 6.71 23.24 5.69
N THR A 331 7.37 23.52 4.57
CA THR A 331 8.81 23.31 4.42
C THR A 331 9.62 24.27 5.27
N TRP A 332 9.23 25.54 5.30
CA TRP A 332 9.88 26.58 6.08
C TRP A 332 9.80 26.29 7.58
N THR A 333 8.60 25.99 8.09
CA THR A 333 8.37 25.69 9.51
C THR A 333 9.21 24.50 9.97
N SER A 334 9.28 23.44 9.14
CA SER A 334 10.07 22.24 9.46
C SER A 334 11.58 22.49 9.46
N GLN A 335 12.11 23.32 8.56
CA GLN A 335 13.56 23.59 8.50
C GLN A 335 14.09 24.38 9.69
N SER A 336 13.24 25.17 10.34
CA SER A 336 13.64 26.06 11.43
C SER A 336 13.89 25.33 12.74
N LEU A 337 13.48 24.05 12.85
CA LEU A 337 13.58 23.23 14.05
C LEU A 337 14.32 21.92 13.73
N HIS A 338 15.56 21.76 14.21
CA HIS A 338 16.29 20.50 14.11
C HIS A 338 16.20 19.74 15.43
N VAL A 339 15.59 18.55 15.40
CA VAL A 339 15.43 17.69 16.58
C VAL A 339 16.28 16.43 16.42
N PRO A 340 17.39 16.27 17.17
CA PRO A 340 18.30 15.13 17.01
C PRO A 340 17.68 13.75 17.24
N SER A 341 16.62 13.69 18.06
CA SER A 341 15.85 12.47 18.32
C SER A 341 14.92 12.08 17.15
N CYS A 342 14.64 13.00 16.23
CA CYS A 342 13.82 12.70 15.07
C CYS A 342 14.66 12.11 13.94
N LYS A 343 14.40 10.86 13.58
CA LYS A 343 15.07 10.18 12.47
C LYS A 343 14.42 10.47 11.13
N GLN A 344 13.11 10.73 11.12
CA GLN A 344 12.34 10.93 9.89
C GLN A 344 11.38 12.13 10.01
N PRO A 345 11.86 13.35 9.72
CA PRO A 345 11.02 14.54 9.74
C PRO A 345 10.08 14.59 8.53
N THR A 346 8.79 14.84 8.77
CA THR A 346 7.75 14.98 7.75
C THR A 346 7.22 16.42 7.72
N ARG A 347 6.43 16.77 6.70
CA ARG A 347 6.01 18.16 6.45
C ARG A 347 4.53 18.27 6.07
N PRO A 348 3.59 17.84 6.94
CA PRO A 348 2.16 18.02 6.68
C PRO A 348 1.83 19.50 6.50
N TRP A 349 0.95 19.81 5.55
CA TRP A 349 0.65 21.21 5.21
C TRP A 349 -0.02 22.02 6.32
N PHE A 350 -0.64 21.34 7.29
CA PHE A 350 -1.42 21.95 8.35
C PHE A 350 -0.86 21.63 9.75
N ALA A 351 0.35 21.09 9.84
CA ALA A 351 0.98 20.82 11.12
C ALA A 351 1.24 22.13 11.88
N THR A 352 0.92 22.12 13.17
CA THR A 352 1.15 23.26 14.07
C THR A 352 2.38 23.04 14.95
N LYS A 353 2.73 21.77 15.16
CA LYS A 353 3.88 21.31 15.93
C LYS A 353 4.91 20.60 15.05
N TYR A 354 6.02 20.18 15.64
CA TYR A 354 7.06 19.47 14.91
C TYR A 354 6.57 18.08 14.49
N SER A 355 6.63 17.79 13.19
CA SER A 355 6.18 16.50 12.65
C SER A 355 7.35 15.54 12.47
N CYS A 356 7.29 14.41 13.18
CA CYS A 356 8.31 13.37 13.12
C CYS A 356 7.67 11.99 13.04
N SER A 357 7.94 11.25 11.96
CA SER A 357 7.38 9.91 11.76
C SER A 357 8.09 8.82 12.55
N VAL A 358 9.43 8.88 12.62
CA VAL A 358 10.25 7.96 13.42
C VAL A 358 11.00 8.76 14.46
N LEU A 359 10.61 8.60 15.72
CA LEU A 359 11.26 9.22 16.86
C LEU A 359 12.11 8.18 17.58
N ASN A 360 13.41 8.42 17.70
CA ASN A 360 14.30 7.65 18.55
C ASN A 360 14.76 8.52 19.73
N PHE A 361 14.09 8.35 20.87
CA PHE A 361 14.44 9.00 22.12
C PHE A 361 15.54 8.22 22.83
N ASN A 362 16.78 8.67 22.65
CA ASN A 362 17.95 8.08 23.28
C ASN A 362 18.33 8.87 24.53
N CYS A 363 18.09 8.32 25.72
CA CYS A 363 18.34 9.00 26.98
C CYS A 363 19.81 9.38 27.16
N HIS A 364 20.74 8.49 26.78
CA HIS A 364 22.18 8.76 26.85
C HIS A 364 22.58 9.96 25.98
N ARG A 365 22.09 10.02 24.73
CA ARG A 365 22.36 11.13 23.80
C ARG A 365 21.70 12.44 24.24
N ASN A 366 20.56 12.35 24.91
CA ASN A 366 19.82 13.50 25.42
C ASN A 366 20.33 13.96 26.81
N GLY A 367 21.32 13.30 27.39
CA GLY A 367 21.83 13.61 28.73
C GLY A 367 20.80 13.37 29.84
N SER A 368 19.80 12.52 29.61
CA SER A 368 18.76 12.16 30.57
C SER A 368 18.92 10.71 31.04
N THR A 369 18.32 10.36 32.17
CA THR A 369 18.26 8.97 32.65
C THR A 369 16.95 8.26 32.29
N GLY A 370 15.95 9.01 31.83
CA GLY A 370 14.61 8.54 31.54
C GLY A 370 13.85 9.55 30.67
N VAL A 371 12.57 9.28 30.45
CA VAL A 371 11.65 10.12 29.68
C VAL A 371 10.78 10.91 30.66
N ASN A 372 10.73 12.23 30.50
CA ASN A 372 9.85 13.09 31.30
C ASN A 372 8.43 13.13 30.71
N GLU A 373 7.43 13.53 31.51
CA GLU A 373 6.02 13.59 31.06
C GLU A 373 5.79 14.51 29.85
N ASP A 374 6.52 15.62 29.80
CA ASP A 374 6.45 16.67 28.77
C ASP A 374 7.38 16.41 27.57
N ALA A 375 8.17 15.33 27.60
CA ALA A 375 9.21 15.04 26.60
C ALA A 375 8.70 14.96 25.17
N PHE A 376 7.39 14.76 24.97
CA PHE A 376 6.74 14.62 23.67
C PHE A 376 5.77 15.76 23.32
N ASP A 377 5.62 16.78 24.16
CA ASP A 377 4.60 17.83 23.95
C ASP A 377 4.84 18.71 22.72
N PHE A 378 6.09 18.79 22.26
CA PHE A 378 6.50 19.53 21.06
C PHE A 378 6.16 18.82 19.75
N LEU A 379 5.76 17.55 19.80
CA LEU A 379 5.46 16.73 18.63
C LEU A 379 4.01 16.87 18.21
N GLU A 380 3.78 16.82 16.90
CA GLU A 380 2.46 16.72 16.31
C GLU A 380 1.89 15.31 16.52
N GLU A 381 0.68 15.21 17.06
CA GLU A 381 0.10 13.96 17.58
C GLU A 381 -0.09 12.91 16.48
N ASP A 382 -0.50 13.33 15.29
CA ASP A 382 -0.75 12.45 14.16
C ASP A 382 0.52 12.11 13.37
N SER A 383 1.67 12.69 13.73
CA SER A 383 2.90 12.52 12.95
C SER A 383 3.71 11.30 13.35
N VAL A 384 3.68 10.90 14.63
CA VAL A 384 4.53 9.82 15.17
C VAL A 384 3.95 8.46 14.83
N MET A 385 4.72 7.67 14.09
CA MET A 385 4.32 6.34 13.62
C MET A 385 5.23 5.24 14.18
N ALA A 386 6.49 5.53 14.46
CA ALA A 386 7.37 4.64 15.21
C ALA A 386 8.04 5.41 16.35
N LEU A 387 7.97 4.82 17.55
CA LEU A 387 8.60 5.37 18.76
C LEU A 387 9.63 4.37 19.28
N ALA A 388 10.90 4.68 19.10
CA ALA A 388 12.01 3.96 19.72
C ALA A 388 12.48 4.71 20.97
N ILE A 389 12.64 4.01 22.09
CA ILE A 389 13.20 4.54 23.33
C ILE A 389 14.43 3.71 23.67
N SER A 390 15.58 4.35 23.79
CA SER A 390 16.84 3.63 23.95
C SER A 390 17.73 4.18 25.06
N HIS A 391 18.47 3.27 25.71
CA HIS A 391 19.50 3.60 26.70
C HIS A 391 18.99 4.39 27.91
N CYS A 392 17.79 4.07 28.40
CA CYS A 392 17.15 4.75 29.51
C CYS A 392 17.23 3.91 30.81
N PRO A 393 18.20 4.17 31.71
CA PRO A 393 18.38 3.38 32.95
C PRO A 393 17.29 3.62 34.01
N LYS A 394 16.43 4.61 33.84
CA LYS A 394 15.30 4.93 34.73
C LYS A 394 14.06 5.26 33.91
N LEU A 395 13.65 4.34 33.05
CA LEU A 395 12.57 4.57 32.09
C LEU A 395 11.21 4.62 32.79
N ARG A 396 10.51 5.73 32.62
CA ARG A 396 9.09 5.89 32.90
C ARG A 396 8.39 6.25 31.60
N ILE A 397 7.33 5.53 31.24
CA ILE A 397 6.58 5.82 30.02
C ILE A 397 5.56 6.94 30.32
N PRO A 398 5.64 8.09 29.64
CA PRO A 398 4.79 9.24 29.92
C PRO A 398 3.38 9.06 29.35
N ARG A 399 2.39 9.76 29.93
CA ARG A 399 0.99 9.70 29.49
C ARG A 399 0.78 10.26 28.09
N SER A 400 1.68 11.11 27.63
CA SER A 400 1.67 11.70 26.29
C SER A 400 1.73 10.65 25.17
N ILE A 401 2.21 9.43 25.44
CA ILE A 401 2.23 8.32 24.47
C ILE A 401 0.83 8.00 23.90
N ARG A 402 -0.24 8.22 24.69
CA ARG A 402 -1.63 7.97 24.29
C ARG A 402 -2.16 8.91 23.21
N ARG A 403 -1.45 10.02 22.92
CA ARG A 403 -1.86 10.98 21.90
C ARG A 403 -1.51 10.50 20.48
N PHE A 404 -0.55 9.58 20.36
CA PHE A 404 -0.07 9.11 19.06
C PHE A 404 -1.00 8.05 18.45
N ARG A 405 -2.12 8.50 17.87
CA ARG A 405 -3.14 7.60 17.29
C ARG A 405 -2.64 6.80 16.08
N ASN A 406 -1.66 7.33 15.35
CA ASN A 406 -1.08 6.70 14.16
C ASN A 406 0.18 5.88 14.47
N LEU A 407 0.46 5.61 15.75
CA LEU A 407 1.61 4.80 16.15
C LEU A 407 1.45 3.36 15.64
N LEU A 408 2.32 2.97 14.73
CA LEU A 408 2.45 1.63 14.17
C LEU A 408 3.29 0.72 15.07
N GLY A 409 4.25 1.26 15.82
CA GLY A 409 4.97 0.42 16.77
C GLY A 409 5.86 1.15 17.74
N ILE A 410 6.25 0.41 18.77
CA ILE A 410 7.08 0.86 19.87
C ILE A 410 8.25 -0.10 20.00
N ASP A 411 9.46 0.46 20.02
CA ASP A 411 10.69 -0.26 20.36
C ASP A 411 11.24 0.31 21.67
N ILE A 412 11.57 -0.57 22.62
CA ILE A 412 12.37 -0.22 23.79
C ILE A 412 13.64 -1.05 23.78
N TYR A 413 14.77 -0.36 23.67
CA TYR A 413 16.08 -0.98 23.62
C TYR A 413 16.96 -0.60 24.82
N ASN A 414 17.60 -1.61 25.42
CA ASN A 414 18.66 -1.43 26.43
C ASN A 414 18.27 -0.41 27.53
N SER A 415 17.19 -0.70 28.25
CA SER A 415 16.58 0.24 29.20
C SER A 415 16.06 -0.50 30.44
N THR A 416 15.98 0.21 31.56
CA THR A 416 15.39 -0.34 32.81
C THR A 416 14.04 0.28 33.02
N LEU A 417 12.98 -0.53 32.91
CA LEU A 417 11.61 -0.08 33.04
C LEU A 417 11.25 0.06 34.52
N LEU A 418 11.18 1.30 35.00
CA LEU A 418 10.77 1.59 36.37
C LEU A 418 9.26 1.67 36.52
N GLU A 419 8.58 2.28 35.54
CA GLU A 419 7.14 2.47 35.59
C GLU A 419 6.54 2.60 34.19
N TRP A 420 5.49 1.82 33.94
CA TRP A 420 4.61 2.02 32.80
C TRP A 420 3.18 1.73 33.25
N SER A 421 2.55 2.79 33.76
CA SER A 421 1.22 2.73 34.35
C SER A 421 0.13 2.51 33.31
N ALA A 422 -1.02 1.99 33.75
CA ALA A 422 -2.21 1.85 32.91
C ALA A 422 -2.74 3.20 32.37
N HIS A 423 -2.38 4.33 32.99
CA HIS A 423 -2.74 5.67 32.49
C HIS A 423 -1.94 6.09 31.25
N ALA A 424 -0.80 5.46 31.01
CA ALA A 424 0.03 5.58 29.81
C ALA A 424 -0.07 4.32 28.94
N SER A 425 -1.21 3.63 28.97
CA SER A 425 -1.40 2.36 28.27
C SER A 425 -1.44 2.49 26.76
N ILE A 426 -1.00 1.41 26.11
CA ILE A 426 -1.25 1.13 24.70
C ILE A 426 -2.52 0.29 24.62
N SER A 427 -3.48 0.72 23.81
CA SER A 427 -4.78 0.07 23.72
C SER A 427 -5.39 0.21 22.34
N ALA A 428 -6.36 -0.65 22.03
CA ALA A 428 -7.14 -0.57 20.80
C ALA A 428 -7.81 0.79 20.57
N THR A 429 -8.13 1.49 21.66
CA THR A 429 -8.77 2.81 21.64
C THR A 429 -7.78 3.97 21.45
N SER A 430 -6.59 3.88 22.04
CA SER A 430 -5.59 4.95 21.99
C SER A 430 -4.70 4.84 20.75
N HIS A 431 -4.42 3.61 20.30
CA HIS A 431 -3.45 3.31 19.23
C HIS A 431 -4.04 2.33 18.20
N PRO A 432 -5.11 2.71 17.47
CA PRO A 432 -5.84 1.79 16.58
C PRO A 432 -5.03 1.26 15.38
N ALA A 433 -3.85 1.82 15.12
CA ALA A 433 -2.95 1.43 14.03
C ALA A 433 -1.73 0.61 14.51
N LEU A 434 -1.60 0.36 15.81
CA LEU A 434 -0.43 -0.34 16.35
C LEU A 434 -0.32 -1.73 15.74
N THR A 435 0.86 -2.06 15.24
CA THR A 435 1.17 -3.31 14.57
C THR A 435 2.20 -4.13 15.33
N TYR A 436 3.24 -3.48 15.89
CA TYR A 436 4.30 -4.19 16.60
C TYR A 436 4.69 -3.56 17.94
N ILE A 437 5.15 -4.39 18.87
CA ILE A 437 5.76 -4.00 20.15
C ILE A 437 7.03 -4.82 20.33
N ILE A 438 8.19 -4.16 20.41
CA ILE A 438 9.48 -4.81 20.51
C ILE A 438 10.20 -4.32 21.77
N PHE A 439 10.59 -5.24 22.64
CA PHE A 439 11.38 -4.97 23.85
C PHE A 439 12.65 -5.80 23.81
N VAL A 440 13.80 -5.15 23.62
CA VAL A 440 15.10 -5.83 23.56
C VAL A 440 16.03 -5.29 24.63
N ARG A 441 16.60 -6.17 25.46
CA ARG A 441 17.46 -5.75 26.59
C ARG A 441 16.73 -4.82 27.56
N VAL A 442 15.47 -5.11 27.82
CA VAL A 442 14.65 -4.35 28.78
C VAL A 442 14.64 -5.06 30.13
N ASN A 443 15.00 -4.34 31.18
CA ASN A 443 14.89 -4.85 32.54
C ASN A 443 13.46 -4.62 33.06
N MET A 444 12.66 -5.69 33.05
CA MET A 444 11.31 -5.83 33.59
C MET A 444 11.07 -7.29 34.02
N THR A 445 10.62 -7.53 35.25
CA THR A 445 10.36 -8.89 35.77
C THR A 445 8.99 -9.43 35.37
N GLU A 446 8.05 -8.52 35.10
CA GLU A 446 6.67 -8.80 34.67
C GLU A 446 6.27 -7.83 33.56
N LEU A 447 5.24 -8.20 32.78
CA LEU A 447 4.67 -7.28 31.80
C LEU A 447 4.05 -6.07 32.49
N PRO A 448 4.39 -4.84 32.08
CA PRO A 448 3.89 -3.64 32.74
C PRO A 448 2.39 -3.41 32.51
N PRO A 449 1.65 -2.79 33.44
CA PRO A 449 0.23 -2.48 33.28
C PRO A 449 -0.12 -1.70 32.00
N GLY A 450 0.82 -0.93 31.46
CA GLY A 450 0.67 -0.20 30.22
C GLY A 450 0.44 -1.05 28.96
N VAL A 451 0.82 -2.33 28.95
CA VAL A 451 0.62 -3.24 27.80
C VAL A 451 -0.41 -4.35 28.06
N LEU A 452 -1.07 -4.32 29.23
CA LEU A 452 -2.08 -5.32 29.63
C LEU A 452 -3.51 -4.93 29.23
N GLN A 453 -3.70 -3.79 28.56
CA GLN A 453 -4.98 -3.44 27.97
C GLN A 453 -5.21 -4.23 26.69
N SER A 454 -6.47 -4.27 26.22
CA SER A 454 -6.77 -4.90 24.93
C SER A 454 -6.06 -4.16 23.80
N LEU A 455 -5.22 -4.90 23.07
CA LEU A 455 -4.50 -4.40 21.89
C LEU A 455 -5.44 -4.32 20.68
N PRO A 456 -5.22 -3.38 19.74
CA PRO A 456 -6.00 -3.35 18.51
C PRO A 456 -5.74 -4.62 17.70
N ASN A 457 -6.74 -5.15 16.99
CA ASN A 457 -6.59 -6.33 16.09
C ASN A 457 -5.47 -6.18 15.05
N THR A 458 -4.91 -4.99 14.90
CA THR A 458 -3.79 -4.68 14.04
C THR A 458 -2.43 -5.08 14.64
N ALA A 459 -2.34 -5.26 15.97
CA ALA A 459 -1.13 -5.59 16.71
C ALA A 459 -0.83 -7.08 16.60
N VAL A 460 -0.09 -7.46 15.55
CA VAL A 460 0.15 -8.86 15.20
C VAL A 460 1.55 -9.34 15.58
N ASP A 461 2.40 -8.46 16.10
CA ASP A 461 3.82 -8.71 16.30
C ASP A 461 4.26 -8.20 17.69
N VAL A 462 4.62 -9.12 18.58
CA VAL A 462 5.15 -8.79 19.90
C VAL A 462 6.43 -9.55 20.13
N GLU A 463 7.52 -8.84 20.37
CA GLU A 463 8.83 -9.44 20.63
C GLU A 463 9.38 -8.93 21.97
N ILE A 464 9.81 -9.87 22.83
CA ILE A 464 10.44 -9.59 24.11
C ILE A 464 11.70 -10.44 24.20
N SER A 465 12.86 -9.83 23.95
CA SER A 465 14.11 -10.56 23.81
C SER A 465 15.18 -10.05 24.78
N ILE A 466 15.93 -10.97 25.38
CA ILE A 466 17.04 -10.67 26.28
C ILE A 466 16.55 -9.80 27.45
N SER A 467 15.61 -10.31 28.24
CA SER A 467 15.03 -9.59 29.39
C SER A 467 15.11 -10.44 30.66
N ASN A 468 14.72 -9.88 31.81
CA ASN A 468 14.58 -10.62 33.06
C ASN A 468 13.12 -10.99 33.38
N LEU A 469 12.28 -11.09 32.35
CA LEU A 469 10.88 -11.50 32.47
C LEU A 469 10.80 -12.94 32.99
N THR A 470 10.03 -13.17 34.05
CA THR A 470 9.93 -14.50 34.69
C THR A 470 8.64 -15.24 34.36
N SER A 471 7.59 -14.53 33.96
CA SER A 471 6.28 -15.12 33.65
C SER A 471 5.44 -14.19 32.77
N LEU A 472 4.40 -14.76 32.14
CA LEU A 472 3.33 -14.02 31.48
C LEU A 472 2.02 -14.11 32.30
N PRO A 473 1.14 -13.10 32.24
CA PRO A 473 -0.18 -13.17 32.88
C PRO A 473 -1.01 -14.35 32.33
N SER A 474 -1.71 -15.06 33.23
CA SER A 474 -2.52 -16.23 32.85
C SER A 474 -3.74 -15.87 32.00
N ASP A 475 -4.21 -14.62 32.07
CA ASP A 475 -5.37 -14.08 31.35
C ASP A 475 -5.00 -13.29 30.09
N LEU A 476 -3.74 -13.38 29.61
CA LEU A 476 -3.30 -12.62 28.44
C LEU A 476 -4.15 -12.91 27.18
N HIS A 477 -4.59 -14.16 27.01
CA HIS A 477 -5.48 -14.62 25.93
C HIS A 477 -6.87 -13.99 25.97
N GLU A 478 -7.32 -13.45 27.10
CA GLU A 478 -8.59 -12.72 27.20
C GLU A 478 -8.45 -11.25 26.77
N ARG A 479 -7.22 -10.71 26.82
CA ARG A 479 -6.91 -9.30 26.56
C ARG A 479 -6.37 -9.10 25.16
N TRP A 480 -5.49 -9.99 24.72
CA TRP A 480 -4.87 -9.99 23.41
C TRP A 480 -5.66 -10.91 22.47
N HIS A 481 -5.50 -10.67 21.18
CA HIS A 481 -6.17 -11.43 20.11
C HIS A 481 -5.14 -12.33 19.42
N PRO A 482 -5.56 -13.23 18.49
CA PRO A 482 -4.62 -14.00 17.70
C PRO A 482 -3.56 -13.12 17.02
N MET A 483 -2.29 -13.50 17.13
CA MET A 483 -1.12 -12.76 16.63
C MET A 483 -0.39 -13.55 15.56
N ALA A 484 0.32 -12.84 14.68
CA ALA A 484 1.18 -13.47 13.68
C ALA A 484 2.52 -13.88 14.30
N ILE A 485 3.12 -13.02 15.13
CA ILE A 485 4.44 -13.21 15.73
C ILE A 485 4.33 -12.96 17.24
N PHE A 486 4.80 -13.91 18.04
CA PHE A 486 5.02 -13.71 19.46
C PHE A 486 6.35 -14.33 19.90
N TYR A 487 7.34 -13.49 20.17
CA TYR A 487 8.65 -13.92 20.63
C TYR A 487 8.87 -13.53 22.08
N VAL A 488 9.25 -14.50 22.89
CA VAL A 488 9.70 -14.30 24.27
C VAL A 488 10.99 -15.08 24.44
N GLU A 489 12.10 -14.46 24.04
CA GLU A 489 13.39 -15.12 23.87
C GLU A 489 14.42 -14.66 24.89
N HIS A 490 15.31 -15.57 25.31
CA HIS A 490 16.40 -15.28 26.22
C HIS A 490 15.92 -14.53 27.49
N THR A 491 14.82 -15.00 28.07
CA THR A 491 14.26 -14.47 29.32
C THR A 491 14.50 -15.45 30.48
N LEU A 492 13.77 -15.30 31.58
CA LEU A 492 13.89 -16.15 32.78
C LEU A 492 12.63 -16.99 33.04
N ILE A 493 11.81 -17.21 32.01
CA ILE A 493 10.62 -18.06 32.09
C ILE A 493 11.02 -19.52 32.32
N ARG A 494 10.43 -20.16 33.34
CA ARG A 494 10.68 -21.56 33.73
C ARG A 494 9.50 -22.47 33.42
N ASP A 495 8.30 -21.99 33.67
CA ASP A 495 7.08 -22.74 33.40
C ASP A 495 6.51 -22.29 32.05
N PHE A 496 6.01 -23.24 31.26
CA PHE A 496 5.31 -22.90 30.02
C PHE A 496 4.11 -21.98 30.33
N PRO A 497 4.01 -20.80 29.70
CA PRO A 497 2.92 -19.87 29.98
C PRO A 497 1.55 -20.44 29.58
N SER A 498 0.68 -20.71 30.57
CA SER A 498 -0.63 -21.34 30.34
C SER A 498 -1.55 -20.55 29.41
N THR A 499 -1.36 -19.24 29.30
CA THR A 499 -2.10 -18.38 28.38
C THR A 499 -1.88 -18.76 26.89
N LEU A 500 -0.71 -19.32 26.55
CA LEU A 500 -0.37 -19.79 25.21
C LEU A 500 -1.12 -21.08 24.81
N LEU A 501 -1.79 -21.74 25.75
CA LEU A 501 -2.70 -22.85 25.44
C LEU A 501 -3.98 -22.38 24.74
N GLN A 502 -4.32 -21.09 24.87
CA GLN A 502 -5.54 -20.49 24.33
C GLN A 502 -5.26 -19.36 23.34
N LEU A 503 -4.17 -18.59 23.54
CA LEU A 503 -3.77 -17.53 22.63
C LEU A 503 -3.20 -18.13 21.34
N SER A 504 -3.90 -17.92 20.22
CA SER A 504 -3.43 -18.38 18.91
C SER A 504 -2.29 -17.50 18.39
N VAL A 505 -1.16 -18.12 18.08
CA VAL A 505 0.00 -17.46 17.49
C VAL A 505 0.49 -18.30 16.31
N ASP A 506 0.74 -17.65 15.16
CA ASP A 506 1.24 -18.33 13.96
C ASP A 506 2.74 -18.63 14.08
N ASP A 507 3.57 -17.67 14.49
CA ASP A 507 5.01 -17.79 14.69
C ASP A 507 5.37 -17.54 16.17
N LEU A 508 5.64 -18.62 16.90
CA LEU A 508 5.92 -18.58 18.33
C LEU A 508 7.39 -18.95 18.59
N SER A 509 8.12 -18.06 19.28
CA SER A 509 9.46 -18.35 19.78
C SER A 509 9.53 -18.20 21.30
N LEU A 510 9.98 -19.25 21.96
CA LEU A 510 10.33 -19.30 23.38
C LEU A 510 11.82 -19.67 23.54
N MET A 511 12.65 -19.35 22.55
CA MET A 511 14.07 -19.73 22.51
C MET A 511 14.85 -19.20 23.72
N GLY A 512 15.77 -20.01 24.24
CA GLY A 512 16.76 -19.60 25.24
C GLY A 512 16.18 -19.25 26.62
N ASN A 513 15.04 -19.83 26.99
CA ASN A 513 14.47 -19.72 28.34
C ASN A 513 14.93 -20.90 29.22
N ALA A 514 14.24 -21.12 30.35
CA ALA A 514 14.49 -22.20 31.28
C ALA A 514 13.31 -23.19 31.36
N ILE A 515 12.60 -23.40 30.25
CA ILE A 515 11.40 -24.25 30.20
C ILE A 515 11.78 -25.73 30.19
N GLU A 516 11.34 -26.48 31.20
CA GLU A 516 11.65 -27.92 31.34
C GLU A 516 10.60 -28.83 30.67
N ALA A 517 9.35 -28.38 30.61
CA ALA A 517 8.24 -29.16 30.08
C ALA A 517 7.18 -28.27 29.42
N ILE A 518 6.54 -28.80 28.38
CA ILE A 518 5.40 -28.19 27.69
C ILE A 518 4.16 -29.04 28.00
N PRO A 519 3.05 -28.43 28.45
CA PRO A 519 1.81 -29.15 28.71
C PRO A 519 1.16 -29.67 27.42
N GLU A 520 0.26 -30.65 27.57
CA GLU A 520 -0.59 -31.12 26.48
C GLU A 520 -1.60 -30.04 26.05
N PHE A 521 -1.77 -29.86 24.74
CA PHE A 521 -2.71 -28.88 24.21
C PHE A 521 -4.16 -29.41 24.19
N PRO A 522 -5.16 -28.58 24.53
CA PRO A 522 -6.57 -29.01 24.54
C PRO A 522 -7.07 -29.42 23.16
N ALA A 523 -7.71 -30.58 23.02
CA ALA A 523 -8.15 -31.12 21.71
C ALA A 523 -9.09 -30.19 20.89
N HIS A 524 -9.79 -29.25 21.54
CA HIS A 524 -10.82 -28.40 20.91
C HIS A 524 -10.37 -26.97 20.55
N HIS A 525 -9.18 -26.55 21.00
CA HIS A 525 -8.57 -25.27 20.66
C HIS A 525 -7.06 -25.47 20.68
N THR A 526 -6.47 -25.60 19.51
CA THR A 526 -5.02 -25.75 19.39
C THR A 526 -4.47 -24.66 18.48
N PRO A 527 -3.36 -24.02 18.85
CA PRO A 527 -2.75 -23.00 18.02
C PRO A 527 -2.37 -23.59 16.66
N LYS A 528 -2.55 -22.81 15.60
CA LYS A 528 -2.07 -23.18 14.26
C LYS A 528 -0.68 -22.61 14.07
N PHE A 529 0.30 -23.26 14.68
CA PHE A 529 1.69 -22.86 14.50
C PHE A 529 2.10 -23.08 13.04
N VAL A 530 2.58 -22.00 12.42
CA VAL A 530 3.34 -22.00 11.18
C VAL A 530 4.82 -22.18 11.50
N ALA A 531 5.30 -21.58 12.59
CA ALA A 531 6.66 -21.72 13.09
C ALA A 531 6.68 -21.82 14.62
N LEU A 532 7.50 -22.74 15.14
CA LEU A 532 7.67 -22.96 16.57
C LEU A 532 9.16 -23.11 16.92
N ALA A 533 9.70 -22.15 17.66
CA ALA A 533 11.09 -22.15 18.12
C ALA A 533 11.17 -22.29 19.64
N MET A 534 11.89 -23.31 20.11
CA MET A 534 12.03 -23.64 21.54
C MET A 534 13.47 -24.02 21.90
N SER A 535 14.40 -23.79 21.00
CA SER A 535 15.82 -24.10 21.16
C SER A 535 16.43 -23.47 22.42
N GLY A 536 17.46 -24.10 22.98
CA GLY A 536 18.17 -23.61 24.16
C GLY A 536 17.35 -23.63 25.45
N ASN A 537 16.26 -24.42 25.50
CA ASN A 537 15.53 -24.72 26.73
C ASN A 537 15.91 -26.11 27.27
N PRO A 538 15.89 -26.34 28.59
CA PRO A 538 16.11 -27.65 29.20
C PRO A 538 14.93 -28.63 29.01
N LEU A 539 14.26 -28.61 27.84
CA LEU A 539 13.10 -29.44 27.52
C LEU A 539 13.49 -30.92 27.49
N GLN A 540 12.80 -31.74 28.29
CA GLN A 540 13.06 -33.19 28.35
C GLN A 540 12.27 -33.98 27.30
N ALA A 541 11.10 -33.48 26.93
CA ALA A 541 10.20 -34.08 25.95
C ALA A 541 9.30 -33.02 25.30
N LEU A 542 8.79 -33.33 24.11
CA LEU A 542 7.67 -32.63 23.50
C LEU A 542 6.35 -33.29 23.93
N PRO A 543 5.22 -32.56 23.95
CA PRO A 543 3.92 -33.15 24.25
C PRO A 543 3.51 -34.14 23.15
N GLU A 544 2.71 -35.13 23.52
CA GLU A 544 2.15 -36.12 22.58
C GLU A 544 1.23 -35.45 21.55
N SER A 545 0.65 -34.29 21.87
CA SER A 545 -0.13 -33.46 20.95
C SER A 545 0.15 -31.97 21.10
N LEU A 546 0.47 -31.31 19.98
CA LEU A 546 0.39 -29.84 19.81
C LEU A 546 -0.91 -29.39 19.13
N GLY A 547 -1.80 -30.34 18.82
CA GLY A 547 -3.00 -30.10 18.04
C GLY A 547 -2.82 -30.17 16.53
N ASP A 548 -3.42 -29.22 15.81
CA ASP A 548 -3.36 -29.16 14.34
C ASP A 548 -1.98 -28.68 13.86
N THR A 549 -1.09 -29.64 13.62
CA THR A 549 0.26 -29.40 13.10
C THR A 549 0.35 -29.39 11.58
N SER A 550 -0.78 -29.47 10.86
CA SER A 550 -0.80 -29.52 9.38
C SER A 550 -0.23 -28.28 8.69
N GLY A 551 -0.18 -27.15 9.41
CA GLY A 551 0.39 -25.88 8.94
C GLY A 551 1.83 -25.60 9.39
N LEU A 552 2.44 -26.46 10.22
CA LEU A 552 3.75 -26.22 10.80
C LEU A 552 4.83 -26.37 9.72
N GLY A 553 5.48 -25.27 9.35
CA GLY A 553 6.55 -25.20 8.35
C GLY A 553 7.95 -25.11 8.95
N PHE A 554 8.08 -24.74 10.23
CA PHE A 554 9.35 -24.64 10.93
C PHE A 554 9.25 -25.11 12.38
N LEU A 555 10.16 -25.98 12.81
CA LEU A 555 10.30 -26.42 14.21
C LEU A 555 11.78 -26.36 14.61
N SER A 556 12.10 -25.67 15.71
CA SER A 556 13.47 -25.61 16.23
C SER A 556 13.50 -26.00 17.71
N ILE A 557 14.26 -27.06 18.01
CA ILE A 557 14.45 -27.66 19.33
C ILE A 557 15.94 -27.95 19.59
N ASP A 558 16.82 -27.17 18.97
CA ASP A 558 18.27 -27.25 19.13
C ASP A 558 18.66 -27.05 20.60
N ASP A 559 19.74 -27.68 21.04
CA ASP A 559 20.28 -27.50 22.39
C ASP A 559 19.24 -27.79 23.51
N THR A 560 18.35 -28.75 23.28
CA THR A 560 17.40 -29.26 24.28
C THR A 560 17.82 -30.63 24.83
N LEU A 561 17.11 -31.13 25.85
CA LEU A 561 17.34 -32.45 26.45
C LEU A 561 16.42 -33.55 25.87
N ILE A 562 15.82 -33.29 24.70
CA ILE A 562 14.86 -34.19 24.07
C ILE A 562 15.56 -35.46 23.58
N SER A 563 15.09 -36.61 24.05
CA SER A 563 15.62 -37.93 23.68
C SER A 563 14.74 -38.70 22.69
N LYS A 564 13.47 -38.31 22.55
CA LYS A 564 12.48 -38.94 21.68
C LYS A 564 11.57 -37.88 21.08
N LEU A 565 11.14 -38.10 19.83
CA LEU A 565 10.17 -37.26 19.14
C LEU A 565 8.81 -37.95 19.11
N PRO A 566 7.70 -37.24 19.37
CA PRO A 566 6.35 -37.76 19.25
C PRO A 566 5.93 -37.93 17.78
N SER A 567 4.88 -38.73 17.55
CA SER A 567 4.45 -39.14 16.20
C SER A 567 4.03 -37.99 15.27
N TRP A 568 3.59 -36.86 15.82
CA TRP A 568 3.23 -35.69 15.02
C TRP A 568 4.47 -35.07 14.33
N VAL A 569 5.67 -35.19 14.90
CA VAL A 569 6.90 -34.67 14.28
C VAL A 569 7.21 -35.41 12.98
N ASP A 570 6.97 -36.73 12.94
CA ASP A 570 7.11 -37.53 11.72
C ASP A 570 6.09 -37.11 10.64
N SER A 571 4.89 -36.69 11.06
CA SER A 571 3.85 -36.21 10.13
C SER A 571 4.24 -34.86 9.51
N VAL A 572 4.75 -33.94 10.32
CA VAL A 572 5.22 -32.61 9.90
C VAL A 572 6.48 -32.72 9.02
N ARG A 573 7.37 -33.66 9.32
CA ARG A 573 8.54 -33.93 8.48
C ARG A 573 8.16 -34.27 7.03
N GLN A 574 7.04 -34.96 6.82
CA GLN A 574 6.59 -35.37 5.48
C GLN A 574 6.01 -34.19 4.66
N SER A 575 5.68 -33.06 5.30
CA SER A 575 5.08 -31.87 4.66
C SER A 575 6.07 -30.79 4.22
N ALA A 576 7.36 -31.13 4.04
CA ALA A 576 8.43 -30.20 3.66
C ALA A 576 8.75 -29.11 4.70
N THR A 577 8.58 -29.45 5.98
CA THR A 577 8.91 -28.61 7.14
C THR A 577 10.40 -28.71 7.47
N THR A 578 11.01 -27.58 7.79
CA THR A 578 12.38 -27.52 8.31
C THR A 578 12.36 -27.81 9.82
N ILE A 579 13.06 -28.88 10.24
CA ILE A 579 13.18 -29.27 11.65
C ILE A 579 14.64 -29.15 12.08
N HIS A 580 14.91 -28.32 13.08
CA HIS A 580 16.20 -28.18 13.71
C HIS A 580 16.19 -28.87 15.08
N ALA A 581 17.12 -29.80 15.30
CA ALA A 581 17.26 -30.56 16.53
C ALA A 581 18.73 -30.86 16.88
N PHE A 582 19.63 -29.96 16.47
CA PHE A 582 21.05 -30.01 16.73
C PHE A 582 21.33 -30.12 18.24
N ASN A 583 22.39 -30.86 18.60
CA ASN A 583 22.83 -31.06 19.97
C ASN A 583 21.77 -31.62 20.96
N THR A 584 20.73 -32.27 20.45
CA THR A 584 19.76 -33.01 21.28
C THR A 584 20.23 -34.44 21.52
N PRO A 585 19.91 -35.06 22.69
CA PRO A 585 20.15 -36.50 22.90
C PRO A 585 19.54 -37.39 21.80
N PHE A 586 18.42 -36.99 21.21
CA PHE A 586 17.82 -37.67 20.05
C PHE A 586 18.77 -37.75 18.86
N CYS A 587 19.40 -36.64 18.48
CA CYS A 587 20.33 -36.59 17.35
C CYS A 587 21.71 -37.18 17.68
N LEU A 588 22.22 -36.94 18.90
CA LEU A 588 23.53 -37.41 19.35
C LEU A 588 23.61 -38.94 19.46
N ASN A 589 22.49 -39.60 19.76
CA ASN A 589 22.43 -41.07 19.87
C ASN A 589 22.38 -41.80 18.52
N LYS A 590 22.35 -41.09 17.37
CA LYS A 590 22.30 -41.69 16.04
C LYS A 590 23.65 -41.60 15.32
N SER A 591 24.11 -42.72 14.77
CA SER A 591 25.26 -42.75 13.86
C SER A 591 24.99 -41.94 12.57
N PRO A 592 26.03 -41.48 11.84
CA PRO A 592 25.86 -40.81 10.56
C PRO A 592 25.02 -41.62 9.56
N ASP A 593 25.25 -42.94 9.50
CA ASP A 593 24.53 -43.85 8.59
C ASP A 593 23.05 -44.00 8.98
N GLU A 594 22.76 -44.07 10.27
CA GLU A 594 21.37 -44.03 10.77
C GLU A 594 20.69 -42.71 10.45
N ARG A 595 21.41 -41.60 10.53
CA ARG A 595 20.86 -40.28 10.22
C ARG A 595 20.53 -40.14 8.74
N GLU A 596 21.44 -40.52 7.85
CA GLU A 596 21.19 -40.46 6.42
C GLU A 596 20.08 -41.42 6.00
N ARG A 597 20.06 -42.64 6.55
CA ARG A 597 18.99 -43.61 6.29
C ARG A 597 17.63 -43.13 6.81
N ASP A 598 17.58 -42.63 8.03
CA ASP A 598 16.31 -42.30 8.68
C ASP A 598 15.79 -40.93 8.22
N PHE A 599 16.65 -39.95 7.90
CA PHE A 599 16.29 -38.55 7.63
C PHE A 599 16.72 -38.01 6.25
N GLY A 600 17.49 -38.78 5.47
CA GLY A 600 17.95 -38.40 4.14
C GLY A 600 19.22 -37.55 4.13
N ALA A 601 19.79 -37.35 2.94
CA ALA A 601 21.05 -36.60 2.75
C ALA A 601 20.98 -35.11 3.10
N ALA A 602 19.77 -34.56 3.25
CA ALA A 602 19.53 -33.17 3.67
C ALA A 602 19.56 -32.98 5.20
N ALA A 603 19.68 -34.05 5.99
CA ALA A 603 19.86 -33.98 7.43
C ALA A 603 21.29 -33.50 7.77
N VAL A 604 21.49 -32.19 7.74
CA VAL A 604 22.78 -31.57 8.09
C VAL A 604 22.78 -31.28 9.60
N LEU A 605 23.77 -31.83 10.32
CA LEU A 605 24.17 -31.26 11.61
C LEU A 605 24.94 -29.98 11.29
N THR A 606 24.29 -28.82 11.41
CA THR A 606 25.02 -27.56 11.62
C THR A 606 24.89 -27.15 13.06
#